data_AF-A0A2H5A4B5-F1
#
_entry.id   AF-A0A2H5A4B5-F1
#
_cell.length_a   1.000
_cell.length_b   1.000
_cell.length_c   1.000
_cell.angle_alpha   90.00
_cell.angle_beta   90.00
_cell.angle_gamma   90.00
#
_symmetry.space_group_name_H-M   'P 1'
#
loop_
_entity.id
_entity.type
_entity.pdbx_description
1 polymer ?
#
loop_
_entity_poly.entity_id
_entity_poly.type
_entity_poly.pdbx_seq_one_letter_code
_entity_poly.pdbx_strand_id
1 'polypeptide(L)'
;MKSGAGSPFDDDFDQEDETAAEPDSDTTQADTDLETNTSAEPADITEQLPYKYRRDGVQDGRNHANLFLRDEAEAHVEDVVDAMDEIFESESVYKIDVLEAIVLAANDDTRTVEDELRKMGYGMK
;
A
#
# COMPACT_ATOMS: atom_id res chain seq x y z
N MET A 1 -57.00 -4.75 10.05
CA MET A 1 -55.64 -4.44 9.58
C MET A 1 -54.92 -3.66 10.66
N LYS A 2 -53.86 -4.23 11.27
CA LYS A 2 -52.51 -3.64 11.41
C LYS A 2 -51.69 -4.59 12.31
N SER A 3 -51.03 -5.54 11.66
CA SER A 3 -50.01 -6.38 12.30
C SER A 3 -48.73 -5.57 12.50
N GLY A 4 -48.11 -5.77 13.66
CA GLY A 4 -46.67 -5.93 13.87
C GLY A 4 -45.70 -4.97 13.18
N ALA A 5 -45.16 -4.05 13.98
CA ALA A 5 -43.76 -3.66 13.87
C ALA A 5 -43.19 -3.72 15.30
N GLY A 6 -42.71 -4.91 15.69
CA GLY A 6 -41.80 -5.02 16.83
C GLY A 6 -40.44 -4.52 16.36
N SER A 7 -39.91 -3.52 17.08
CA SER A 7 -38.56 -3.00 16.89
C SER A 7 -37.57 -4.07 17.35
N PRO A 8 -36.60 -4.54 16.54
CA PRO A 8 -35.69 -5.62 16.91
C PRO A 8 -34.50 -5.18 17.78
N PHE A 9 -34.57 -4.02 18.43
CA PHE A 9 -33.42 -3.44 19.14
C PHE A 9 -33.74 -2.89 20.54
N ASP A 10 -34.91 -3.20 21.09
CA ASP A 10 -35.23 -2.83 22.47
C ASP A 10 -35.23 -4.09 23.34
N ASP A 11 -34.03 -4.54 23.70
CA ASP A 11 -33.78 -5.30 24.93
C ASP A 11 -32.40 -4.91 25.48
N ASP A 12 -32.46 -4.02 26.46
CA ASP A 12 -31.81 -4.14 27.76
C ASP A 12 -30.27 -4.04 27.82
N PHE A 13 -29.78 -2.81 27.93
CA PHE A 13 -28.50 -2.51 28.57
C PHE A 13 -28.65 -1.32 29.53
N ASP A 14 -29.42 -1.51 30.61
CA ASP A 14 -29.23 -0.74 31.84
C ASP A 14 -28.37 -1.56 32.82
N GLN A 15 -27.07 -1.22 32.91
CA GLN A 15 -26.29 -1.50 34.11
C GLN A 15 -25.17 -0.47 34.32
N GLU A 16 -25.55 0.54 35.11
CA GLU A 16 -24.84 1.21 36.21
C GLU A 16 -23.40 1.75 36.02
N ASP A 17 -23.30 3.06 36.31
CA ASP A 17 -22.12 3.90 36.56
C ASP A 17 -21.02 3.26 37.41
N GLU A 18 -19.74 3.43 37.01
CA GLU A 18 -18.63 3.70 37.94
C GLU A 18 -17.41 4.33 37.20
N THR A 19 -17.35 5.67 37.28
CA THR A 19 -16.17 6.56 37.45
C THR A 19 -14.82 6.22 36.77
N ALA A 20 -14.33 7.13 35.90
CA ALA A 20 -13.17 8.02 36.16
C ALA A 20 -12.54 8.67 34.89
N ALA A 21 -12.17 9.95 35.05
CA ALA A 21 -11.12 10.73 34.35
C ALA A 21 -11.39 11.41 32.98
N GLU A 22 -11.74 12.70 33.04
CA GLU A 22 -11.09 13.93 32.46
C GLU A 22 -10.11 13.81 31.24
N PRO A 23 -9.77 14.92 30.56
CA PRO A 23 -10.50 15.65 29.51
C PRO A 23 -9.74 15.61 28.15
N ASP A 24 -10.36 16.20 27.12
CA ASP A 24 -9.79 16.59 25.82
C ASP A 24 -8.25 16.78 25.83
N SER A 25 -7.53 15.92 25.11
CA SER A 25 -6.13 16.15 24.75
C SER A 25 -6.04 16.61 23.30
N ASP A 26 -6.04 17.94 23.23
CA ASP A 26 -5.33 18.81 22.31
C ASP A 26 -4.41 18.15 21.28
N THR A 27 -4.75 18.44 20.02
CA THR A 27 -3.88 18.61 18.86
C THR A 27 -2.38 18.74 19.18
N THR A 28 -1.61 17.73 18.80
CA THR A 28 -0.16 17.87 18.58
C THR A 28 0.18 17.37 17.17
N GLN A 29 0.06 18.26 16.19
CA GLN A 29 0.81 18.12 14.94
C GLN A 29 2.29 18.34 15.28
N ALA A 30 3.05 17.24 15.34
CA ALA A 30 4.50 17.31 15.35
C ALA A 30 4.97 17.56 13.91
N ASP A 31 5.08 18.84 13.56
CA ASP A 31 5.84 19.31 12.42
C ASP A 31 7.31 18.91 12.65
N THR A 32 7.75 17.88 11.92
CA THR A 32 9.17 17.52 11.86
C THR A 32 9.71 18.02 10.53
N ASP A 33 10.18 19.27 10.54
CA ASP A 33 11.06 19.83 9.51
C ASP A 33 12.31 18.96 9.40
N LEU A 34 12.31 18.05 8.42
CA LEU A 34 13.52 17.36 7.96
C LEU A 34 14.26 18.28 6.98
N GLU A 35 15.13 19.13 7.52
CA GLU A 35 16.14 19.83 6.75
C GLU A 35 17.08 18.81 6.07
N THR A 36 16.76 18.46 4.82
CA THR A 36 17.61 17.59 4.00
C THR A 36 18.72 18.43 3.38
N ASN A 37 19.92 18.34 3.96
CA ASN A 37 21.17 18.74 3.32
C ASN A 37 21.48 17.77 2.16
N THR A 38 20.94 18.01 0.97
CA THR A 38 21.32 17.26 -0.23
C THR A 38 22.66 17.77 -0.75
N SER A 39 23.71 17.00 -0.44
CA SER A 39 24.98 17.04 -1.17
C SER A 39 24.72 16.64 -2.62
N ALA A 40 25.03 17.51 -3.57
CA ALA A 40 24.86 17.26 -4.99
C ALA A 40 25.86 16.20 -5.50
N GLU A 41 25.41 14.95 -5.54
CA GLU A 41 26.06 13.82 -6.23
C GLU A 41 25.53 13.73 -7.68
N PRO A 42 26.27 13.15 -8.64
CA PRO A 42 26.06 13.38 -10.08
C PRO A 42 24.76 12.77 -10.60
N ALA A 43 23.82 13.62 -11.00
CA ALA A 43 22.48 13.25 -11.49
C ALA A 43 22.46 12.35 -12.75
N ASP A 44 23.56 12.25 -13.49
CA ASP A 44 23.59 11.55 -14.80
C ASP A 44 23.74 10.01 -14.72
N ILE A 45 24.29 9.48 -13.62
CA ILE A 45 24.51 8.02 -13.48
C ILE A 45 23.27 7.35 -12.85
N THR A 46 22.57 8.10 -12.00
CA THR A 46 21.42 7.58 -11.27
C THR A 46 20.27 7.29 -12.22
N GLU A 47 19.98 8.11 -13.22
CA GLU A 47 18.86 7.90 -14.16
C GLU A 47 18.94 6.61 -15.00
N GLN A 48 20.13 6.03 -15.16
CA GLN A 48 20.34 4.79 -15.94
C GLN A 48 20.01 3.53 -15.14
N LEU A 49 19.92 3.62 -13.81
CA LEU A 49 19.61 2.48 -12.97
C LEU A 49 18.09 2.15 -13.00
N PRO A 50 17.72 0.87 -12.90
CA PRO A 50 16.32 0.49 -12.70
C PRO A 50 15.74 1.17 -11.46
N TYR A 51 14.43 1.47 -11.50
CA TYR A 51 13.73 2.27 -10.48
C TYR A 51 14.00 1.80 -9.04
N LYS A 52 14.01 0.49 -8.78
CA LYS A 52 14.25 -0.10 -7.45
C LYS A 52 15.62 0.24 -6.85
N TYR A 53 16.63 0.49 -7.68
CA TYR A 53 17.98 0.87 -7.24
C TYR A 53 18.18 2.38 -7.11
N ARG A 54 17.23 3.18 -7.58
CA ARG A 54 17.28 4.65 -7.52
C ARG A 54 16.52 5.24 -6.34
N ARG A 55 15.63 4.46 -5.74
CA ARG A 55 14.74 4.87 -4.63
C ARG A 55 15.35 4.48 -3.28
N ASP A 56 15.09 5.29 -2.26
CA ASP A 56 15.42 4.97 -0.86
C ASP A 56 14.29 4.16 -0.20
N GLY A 57 13.05 4.41 -0.62
CA GLY A 57 11.84 3.72 -0.17
C GLY A 57 10.92 3.30 -1.31
N VAL A 58 10.05 2.34 -1.05
CA VAL A 58 9.09 1.83 -2.06
C VAL A 58 8.08 2.90 -2.52
N GLN A 59 7.91 4.00 -1.78
CA GLN A 59 6.97 5.06 -2.12
C GLN A 59 7.61 6.20 -2.92
N ASP A 60 8.93 6.25 -3.06
CA ASP A 60 9.62 7.42 -3.59
C ASP A 60 9.30 7.68 -5.05
N GLY A 61 9.06 8.93 -5.39
CA GLY A 61 8.73 9.33 -6.77
C GLY A 61 7.37 8.82 -7.26
N ARG A 62 6.51 8.28 -6.38
CA ARG A 62 5.14 7.86 -6.71
C ARG A 62 4.11 8.87 -6.24
N ASN A 63 3.03 8.98 -7.01
CA ASN A 63 1.83 9.68 -6.57
C ASN A 63 1.03 8.78 -5.64
N HIS A 64 0.62 9.30 -4.49
CA HIS A 64 -0.22 8.56 -3.56
C HIS A 64 -1.66 8.43 -4.11
N ALA A 65 -2.18 7.20 -4.14
CA ALA A 65 -3.55 6.91 -4.53
C ALA A 65 -4.18 5.92 -3.55
N ASN A 66 -5.39 6.21 -3.10
CA ASN A 66 -6.17 5.30 -2.26
C ASN A 66 -6.87 4.27 -3.15
N LEU A 67 -6.40 3.02 -3.12
CA LEU A 67 -6.99 1.91 -3.86
C LEU A 67 -7.73 0.98 -2.89
N PHE A 68 -9.04 0.82 -3.09
CA PHE A 68 -9.84 -0.17 -2.36
C PHE A 68 -10.15 -1.35 -3.28
N LEU A 69 -9.74 -2.54 -2.86
CA LEU A 69 -10.00 -3.78 -3.58
C LEU A 69 -11.14 -4.54 -2.92
N ARG A 70 -11.87 -5.33 -3.71
CA ARG A 70 -12.73 -6.39 -3.18
C ARG A 70 -11.86 -7.57 -2.76
N ASP A 71 -12.36 -8.40 -1.83
CA ASP A 71 -11.66 -9.58 -1.31
C ASP A 71 -11.09 -10.49 -2.41
N GLU A 72 -11.88 -10.76 -3.47
CA GLU A 72 -11.45 -11.57 -4.61
C GLU A 72 -10.25 -10.96 -5.36
N ALA A 73 -10.25 -9.64 -5.54
CA ALA A 73 -9.15 -8.95 -6.21
C ALA A 73 -7.93 -8.84 -5.29
N GLU A 74 -8.13 -8.64 -3.99
CA GLU A 74 -7.05 -8.64 -3.02
C GLU A 74 -6.36 -10.00 -2.95
N ALA A 75 -7.12 -11.10 -2.87
CA ALA A 75 -6.57 -12.46 -2.89
C ALA A 75 -5.76 -12.70 -4.16
N HIS A 76 -6.26 -12.26 -5.33
CA HIS A 76 -5.52 -12.40 -6.57
C HIS A 76 -4.21 -11.60 -6.59
N VAL A 77 -4.17 -10.42 -5.96
CA VAL A 77 -2.92 -9.66 -5.83
C VAL A 77 -1.92 -10.41 -4.94
N GLU A 78 -2.35 -11.01 -3.83
CA GLU A 78 -1.47 -11.83 -2.98
C GLU A 78 -0.95 -13.06 -3.75
N ASP A 79 -1.80 -13.75 -4.52
CA ASP A 79 -1.36 -14.87 -5.35
C ASP A 79 -0.28 -14.46 -6.36
N VAL A 80 -0.39 -13.25 -6.93
CA VAL A 80 0.61 -12.72 -7.87
C VAL A 80 1.90 -12.33 -7.12
N VAL A 81 1.81 -11.76 -5.91
CA VAL A 81 3.00 -11.49 -5.07
C VAL A 81 3.75 -12.79 -4.81
N ASP A 82 3.05 -13.82 -4.33
CA ASP A 82 3.64 -15.14 -4.04
C ASP A 82 4.29 -15.76 -5.28
N ALA A 83 3.61 -15.69 -6.44
CA ALA A 83 4.15 -16.18 -7.70
C ALA A 83 5.41 -15.42 -8.14
N MET A 84 5.47 -14.10 -7.94
CA MET A 84 6.64 -13.30 -8.29
C MET A 84 7.80 -13.52 -7.31
N ASP A 85 7.52 -13.73 -6.02
CA ASP A 85 8.52 -14.13 -5.03
C ASP A 85 9.17 -15.47 -5.41
N GLU A 86 8.36 -16.44 -5.86
CA GLU A 86 8.87 -17.72 -6.36
C GLU A 86 9.73 -17.55 -7.61
N ILE A 87 9.34 -16.68 -8.54
CA ILE A 87 10.10 -16.43 -9.77
C ILE A 87 11.44 -15.72 -9.50
N PHE A 88 11.46 -14.76 -8.58
CA PHE A 88 12.65 -13.94 -8.35
C PHE A 88 13.59 -14.48 -7.27
N GLU A 89 13.24 -15.58 -6.58
CA GLU A 89 13.95 -16.45 -5.61
C GLU A 89 14.92 -15.79 -4.62
N SER A 90 15.85 -14.99 -5.15
CA SER A 90 16.84 -14.15 -4.49
C SER A 90 16.28 -12.96 -3.71
N GLU A 91 15.01 -12.59 -3.91
CA GLU A 91 14.40 -11.45 -3.23
C GLU A 91 12.88 -11.47 -3.22
N SER A 92 12.32 -10.81 -2.20
CA SER A 92 10.87 -10.57 -2.11
C SER A 92 10.44 -9.33 -2.90
N VAL A 93 9.29 -9.39 -3.54
CA VAL A 93 8.64 -8.29 -4.24
C VAL A 93 7.75 -7.49 -3.30
N TYR A 94 7.69 -6.17 -3.53
CA TYR A 94 6.78 -5.33 -2.76
C TYR A 94 5.40 -5.33 -3.43
N LYS A 95 4.33 -5.53 -2.63
CA LYS A 95 2.95 -5.48 -3.12
C LYS A 95 2.62 -4.21 -3.91
N ILE A 96 3.18 -3.05 -3.53
CA ILE A 96 2.99 -1.79 -4.27
C ILE A 96 3.61 -1.86 -5.67
N ASP A 97 4.79 -2.50 -5.81
CA ASP A 97 5.44 -2.70 -7.11
C ASP A 97 4.63 -3.67 -7.98
N VAL A 98 4.10 -4.73 -7.38
CA VAL A 98 3.22 -5.68 -8.06
C VAL A 98 1.93 -5.01 -8.54
N LEU A 99 1.30 -4.19 -7.71
CA LEU A 99 0.11 -3.43 -8.10
C LEU A 99 0.40 -2.47 -9.26
N GLU A 100 1.52 -1.75 -9.21
CA GLU A 100 1.95 -0.88 -10.31
C GLU A 100 2.20 -1.70 -11.59
N ALA A 101 2.91 -2.82 -11.49
CA ALA A 101 3.18 -3.71 -12.62
C ALA A 101 1.90 -4.29 -13.24
N ILE A 102 0.91 -4.67 -12.43
CA ILE A 102 -0.42 -5.08 -12.90
C ILE A 102 -1.08 -3.95 -13.71
N VAL A 103 -1.02 -2.71 -13.21
CA VAL A 103 -1.60 -1.55 -13.91
C VAL A 103 -0.85 -1.22 -15.21
N LEU A 104 0.48 -1.32 -15.22
CA LEU A 104 1.31 -1.06 -16.40
C LEU A 104 1.19 -2.14 -17.47
N ALA A 105 0.96 -3.39 -17.07
CA ALA A 105 0.68 -4.50 -17.97
C ALA A 105 -0.78 -4.50 -18.45
N ALA A 106 -1.69 -3.85 -17.73
CA ALA A 106 -3.10 -3.80 -18.10
C ALA A 106 -3.28 -3.13 -19.47
N ASN A 107 -3.96 -3.84 -20.38
CA ASN A 107 -4.27 -3.44 -21.77
C ASN A 107 -3.18 -3.65 -22.83
N ASP A 108 -2.06 -4.28 -22.48
CA ASP A 108 -1.05 -4.72 -23.45
C ASP A 108 -0.81 -6.21 -23.27
N ASP A 109 -1.34 -7.03 -24.17
CA ASP A 109 -1.23 -8.49 -24.13
C ASP A 109 0.20 -9.00 -24.34
N THR A 110 1.11 -8.12 -24.75
CA THR A 110 2.54 -8.42 -24.87
C THR A 110 3.32 -8.15 -23.59
N ARG A 111 2.69 -7.55 -22.58
CA ARG A 111 3.33 -7.23 -21.29
C ARG A 111 2.82 -8.15 -20.20
N THR A 112 3.76 -8.62 -19.39
CA THR A 112 3.46 -9.38 -18.18
C THR A 112 3.88 -8.59 -16.93
N VAL A 113 3.30 -8.95 -15.78
CA VAL A 113 3.71 -8.41 -14.48
C VAL A 113 5.20 -8.66 -14.24
N GLU A 114 5.67 -9.86 -14.59
CA GLU A 114 7.08 -10.25 -14.49
C GLU A 114 8.00 -9.35 -15.32
N ASP A 115 7.60 -9.01 -16.55
CA ASP A 115 8.38 -8.12 -17.42
C ASP A 115 8.47 -6.70 -16.86
N GLU A 116 7.37 -6.17 -16.33
CA GLU A 116 7.37 -4.83 -15.71
C GLU A 116 8.22 -4.82 -14.42
N LEU A 117 8.15 -5.85 -13.59
CA LEU A 117 9.00 -5.97 -12.41
C LEU A 117 10.48 -6.11 -12.77
N ARG A 118 10.82 -6.85 -13.84
CA ARG A 118 12.20 -6.88 -14.35
C ARG A 118 12.68 -5.50 -14.78
N LYS A 119 11.85 -4.72 -15.50
CA LYS A 119 12.20 -3.34 -15.86
C LYS A 119 12.42 -2.45 -14.62
N MET A 120 11.67 -2.69 -13.54
CA MET A 120 11.87 -2.00 -12.27
C MET A 120 13.17 -2.41 -11.55
N GLY A 121 13.75 -3.56 -11.88
CA GLY A 121 15.02 -4.04 -11.34
C GLY A 121 14.93 -5.30 -10.48
N TYR A 122 13.84 -6.05 -10.56
CA TYR A 122 13.73 -7.35 -9.91
C TYR A 122 14.48 -8.44 -10.68
N GLY A 123 15.09 -9.38 -9.95
CA GLY A 123 15.82 -10.51 -10.52
C GLY A 123 17.17 -10.17 -11.16
N MET A 124 17.75 -9.02 -10.81
CA MET A 124 19.07 -8.56 -11.32
C MET A 124 20.23 -8.82 -10.34
N LYS A 125 20.00 -9.57 -9.25
CA LYS A 125 21.03 -9.91 -8.26
C LYS A 125 21.92 -11.07 -8.70
#